data_AF-A0AAW2PMA0-F1
#
_entry.id   AF-A0AAW2PMA0-F1
#
_cell.length_a   1.000
_cell.length_b   1.000
_cell.length_c   1.000
_cell.angle_alpha   90.00
_cell.angle_beta   90.00
_cell.angle_gamma   90.00
#
_symmetry.space_group_name_H-M   'P 1'
#
loop_
_entity.id
_entity.type
_entity.pdbx_description
1 polymer ?
#
loop_
_entity_poly.entity_id
_entity_poly.type
_entity_poly.pdbx_seq_one_letter_code
_entity_poly.pdbx_strand_id
1 'polypeptide(L)'
;MLVAEVKDKLEKEQNSLPVGKYGRDDEEMILWFLKDRKFSVEDTVSKLTKAIGWRKEFGVSELSEESVKSAAETGKAYLHNHLDVYGRSVLIVEAHKHFPGVCYLDLLILSTIPRSSILFVD
;
A
#
# COMPACT_ATOMS: atom_id res chain seq x y z
N MET A 1 0.66 -20.41 -14.99
CA MET A 1 1.20 -19.03 -15.08
C MET A 1 1.53 -18.57 -13.66
N LEU A 2 2.58 -17.78 -13.42
CA LEU A 2 3.08 -17.49 -12.06
C LEU A 2 2.02 -16.92 -11.10
N VAL A 3 1.09 -16.12 -11.62
CA VAL A 3 -0.06 -15.60 -10.86
C VAL A 3 -0.92 -16.72 -10.26
N ALA A 4 -1.23 -17.75 -11.05
CA ALA A 4 -2.02 -18.91 -10.60
C ALA A 4 -1.27 -19.72 -9.53
N GLU A 5 0.05 -19.87 -9.66
CA GLU A 5 0.86 -20.58 -8.65
C GLU A 5 0.90 -19.82 -7.31
N VAL A 6 1.07 -18.50 -7.37
CA VAL A 6 0.99 -17.64 -6.16
C VAL A 6 -0.40 -17.74 -5.53
N LYS A 7 -1.46 -17.72 -6.33
CA LYS A 7 -2.84 -17.85 -5.85
C LYS A 7 -3.07 -19.19 -5.15
N ASP A 8 -2.68 -20.30 -5.77
CA ASP A 8 -2.77 -21.64 -5.18
C ASP A 8 -1.99 -21.77 -3.87
N LYS A 9 -0.83 -21.09 -3.75
CA LYS A 9 -0.04 -21.05 -2.51
C LYS A 9 -0.70 -20.18 -1.44
N LEU A 10 -1.23 -19.02 -1.81
CA LEU A 10 -1.93 -18.12 -0.89
C LEU A 10 -3.21 -18.74 -0.34
N GLU A 11 -4.01 -19.43 -1.16
CA GLU A 11 -5.24 -20.10 -0.73
C GLU A 11 -5.00 -21.19 0.34
N LYS A 12 -3.81 -21.77 0.36
CA LYS A 12 -3.40 -22.76 1.39
C LYS A 12 -3.03 -22.11 2.72
N GLU A 13 -2.56 -20.86 2.71
CA GLU A 13 -2.10 -20.13 3.89
C GLU A 13 -3.17 -19.16 4.44
N GLN A 14 -4.11 -18.72 3.60
CA GLN A 14 -5.19 -17.80 3.97
C GLN A 14 -6.53 -18.20 3.33
N ASN A 15 -7.53 -18.43 4.18
CA ASN A 15 -8.85 -18.94 3.77
C ASN A 15 -9.74 -17.92 3.02
N SER A 16 -9.40 -16.63 3.02
CA SER A 16 -10.06 -15.65 2.16
C SER A 16 -9.24 -14.36 2.02
N LEU A 17 -9.08 -13.92 0.78
CA LEU A 17 -8.61 -12.58 0.46
C LEU A 17 -9.79 -11.61 0.64
N PRO A 18 -9.61 -10.42 1.26
CA PRO A 18 -10.67 -9.42 1.35
C PRO A 18 -11.01 -8.87 -0.05
N VAL A 19 -11.91 -9.55 -0.74
CA VAL A 19 -12.50 -9.11 -2.00
C VAL A 19 -13.56 -8.06 -1.67
N GLY A 20 -13.39 -6.82 -2.13
CA GLY A 20 -14.33 -5.73 -1.81
C GLY A 20 -14.11 -4.51 -2.69
N LYS A 21 -14.99 -3.51 -2.57
CA LYS A 21 -14.97 -2.26 -3.36
C LYS A 21 -13.60 -1.55 -3.38
N TYR A 22 -12.81 -1.73 -2.33
CA TYR A 22 -11.45 -1.19 -2.17
C TYR A 22 -10.37 -2.29 -2.02
N GLY A 23 -10.78 -3.56 -2.02
CA GLY A 23 -9.92 -4.74 -1.90
C GLY A 23 -9.40 -5.12 -3.27
N ARG A 24 -8.14 -4.79 -3.53
CA ARG A 24 -7.51 -4.95 -4.85
C ARG A 24 -6.72 -6.24 -4.93
N ASP A 25 -7.17 -7.33 -4.29
CA ASP A 25 -6.46 -8.61 -4.26
C ASP A 25 -6.79 -9.46 -5.52
N ASP A 26 -6.78 -8.82 -6.68
CA ASP A 26 -7.01 -9.42 -8.00
C ASP A 26 -5.71 -9.93 -8.64
N GLU A 27 -5.81 -10.54 -9.81
CA GLU A 27 -4.65 -11.01 -10.58
C GLU A 27 -3.67 -9.87 -10.90
N GLU A 28 -4.13 -8.62 -11.03
CA GLU A 28 -3.28 -7.46 -11.27
C GLU A 28 -2.42 -7.12 -10.06
N MET A 29 -2.96 -7.20 -8.84
CA MET A 29 -2.15 -7.04 -7.63
C MET A 29 -1.14 -8.17 -7.47
N ILE A 30 -1.55 -9.43 -7.69
CA ILE A 30 -0.60 -10.55 -7.63
C ILE A 30 0.54 -10.33 -8.63
N LEU A 31 0.21 -9.90 -9.85
CA LEU A 31 1.19 -9.55 -10.86
C LEU A 31 2.08 -8.37 -10.45
N TRP A 32 1.54 -7.37 -9.74
CA TRP A 32 2.31 -6.26 -9.22
C TRP A 32 3.34 -6.71 -8.18
N PHE A 33 2.95 -7.57 -7.22
CA PHE A 33 3.89 -8.13 -6.24
C PHE A 33 4.93 -9.04 -6.90
N LEU A 34 4.54 -9.81 -7.92
CA LEU A 34 5.49 -10.58 -8.72
C LEU A 34 6.54 -9.65 -9.36
N LYS A 35 6.13 -8.54 -9.98
CA LYS A 35 7.07 -7.55 -10.55
C LYS A 35 7.99 -6.95 -9.48
N ASP A 36 7.44 -6.56 -8.33
CA ASP A 36 8.18 -6.02 -7.17
C ASP A 36 9.19 -7.04 -6.57
N ARG A 37 8.90 -8.34 -6.70
CA ARG A 37 9.74 -9.44 -6.21
C ARG A 37 10.51 -10.16 -7.32
N LYS A 38 10.72 -9.50 -8.47
CA LYS A 38 11.49 -10.05 -9.60
C LYS A 38 11.00 -11.44 -10.04
N PHE A 39 9.69 -11.65 -9.98
CA PHE A 39 8.97 -12.88 -10.32
C PHE A 39 9.30 -14.10 -9.43
N SER A 40 9.87 -13.89 -8.24
CA SER A 40 10.03 -14.94 -7.22
C SER A 40 8.69 -15.26 -6.56
N VAL A 41 8.22 -16.50 -6.70
CA VAL A 41 6.91 -16.93 -6.18
C VAL A 41 6.92 -16.93 -4.65
N GLU A 42 7.95 -17.50 -4.04
CA GLU A 42 8.11 -17.62 -2.58
C GLU A 42 8.18 -16.24 -1.92
N ASP A 43 8.96 -15.30 -2.47
CA ASP A 43 9.07 -13.94 -1.94
C ASP A 43 7.76 -13.17 -2.12
N THR A 44 7.05 -13.41 -3.23
CA THR A 44 5.75 -12.83 -3.50
C THR A 44 4.72 -13.30 -2.48
N VAL A 45 4.61 -14.60 -2.25
CA VAL A 45 3.70 -15.19 -1.25
C VAL A 45 4.04 -14.65 0.14
N SER A 46 5.31 -14.69 0.55
CA SER A 46 5.74 -14.17 1.86
C SER A 46 5.36 -12.70 2.07
N LYS A 47 5.53 -11.87 1.04
CA LYS A 47 5.20 -10.44 1.10
C LYS A 47 3.69 -10.20 1.10
N LEU A 48 2.94 -10.90 0.26
CA LEU A 48 1.48 -10.79 0.18
C LEU A 48 0.82 -11.22 1.48
N THR A 49 1.23 -12.36 2.07
CA THR A 49 0.70 -12.83 3.37
C THR A 49 0.88 -11.77 4.46
N LYS A 50 2.05 -11.11 4.52
CA LYS A 50 2.30 -10.00 5.46
C LYS A 50 1.43 -8.77 5.16
N ALA A 51 1.26 -8.42 3.89
CA ALA A 51 0.44 -7.28 3.50
C ALA A 51 -1.04 -7.49 3.88
N ILE A 52 -1.57 -8.69 3.67
CA ILE A 52 -2.97 -9.02 4.00
C ILE A 52 -3.16 -9.04 5.53
N GLY A 53 -2.21 -9.62 6.28
CA GLY A 53 -2.20 -9.57 7.75
C GLY A 53 -2.27 -8.13 8.26
N TRP A 54 -1.40 -7.26 7.76
CA TRP A 54 -1.39 -5.84 8.13
C TRP A 54 -2.69 -5.12 7.79
N ARG A 55 -3.29 -5.37 6.61
CA ARG A 55 -4.58 -4.74 6.23
C ARG A 55 -5.69 -5.10 7.20
N LYS A 56 -5.70 -6.34 7.68
CA LYS A 56 -6.65 -6.83 8.68
C LYS A 56 -6.40 -6.18 10.05
N GLU A 57 -5.15 -6.18 10.50
CA GLU A 57 -4.75 -5.57 11.78
C GLU A 57 -5.02 -4.06 11.83
N PHE A 58 -4.78 -3.38 10.71
CA PHE A 58 -5.01 -1.94 10.58
C PHE A 58 -6.49 -1.58 10.44
N GLY A 59 -7.36 -2.54 10.06
CA GLY A 59 -8.77 -2.27 9.82
C GLY A 59 -9.01 -1.48 8.53
N VAL A 60 -8.29 -1.77 7.45
CA VAL A 60 -8.45 -1.06 6.15
C VAL A 60 -9.90 -1.10 5.65
N SER A 61 -10.66 -2.16 5.97
CA SER A 61 -12.08 -2.27 5.65
C SER A 61 -12.97 -1.25 6.36
N GLU A 62 -12.49 -0.61 7.42
CA GLU A 62 -13.21 0.37 8.23
C GLU A 62 -12.90 1.82 7.80
N LEU A 63 -12.00 2.01 6.83
CA LEU A 63 -11.69 3.33 6.30
C LEU A 63 -12.89 3.92 5.55
N SER A 64 -13.20 5.18 5.85
CA SER A 64 -14.23 5.95 5.18
C SER A 64 -13.60 7.03 4.30
N GLU A 65 -14.33 7.45 3.27
CA GLU A 65 -13.89 8.57 2.42
C GLU A 65 -13.72 9.86 3.26
N GLU A 66 -14.56 10.06 4.27
CA GLU A 66 -14.49 11.21 5.17
C GLU A 66 -13.21 11.22 6.04
N SER A 67 -12.79 10.06 6.56
CA SER A 67 -11.54 9.97 7.33
C SER A 67 -10.32 10.20 6.45
N VAL A 68 -10.34 9.70 5.21
CA VAL A 68 -9.27 9.94 4.23
C VAL A 68 -9.26 11.41 3.76
N LYS A 69 -10.42 12.00 3.51
CA LYS A 69 -10.57 13.40 3.06
C LYS A 69 -10.02 14.38 4.09
N SER A 70 -10.42 14.23 5.36
CA SER A 70 -9.92 15.09 6.44
C SER A 70 -8.40 15.01 6.58
N ALA A 71 -7.80 13.82 6.41
CA ALA A 71 -6.34 13.67 6.39
C ALA A 71 -5.70 14.32 5.16
N ALA A 72 -6.30 14.19 3.97
CA ALA A 72 -5.80 14.78 2.74
C ALA A 72 -5.86 16.32 2.76
N GLU A 73 -6.93 16.90 3.32
CA GLU A 73 -7.13 18.34 3.46
C GLU A 73 -6.07 19.03 4.31
N THR A 74 -5.40 18.30 5.21
CA THR A 74 -4.25 18.84 5.97
C THR A 74 -3.07 19.23 5.08
N GLY A 75 -2.99 18.70 3.86
CA GLY A 75 -1.87 18.94 2.94
C GLY A 75 -0.53 18.39 3.45
N LYS A 76 -0.54 17.50 4.45
CA LYS A 76 0.66 16.89 5.03
C LYS A 76 1.35 15.90 4.09
N ALA A 77 0.60 15.38 3.11
CA ALA A 77 1.15 14.70 1.94
C ALA A 77 0.23 14.86 0.72
N TYR A 78 0.83 14.94 -0.46
CA TYR A 78 0.10 15.08 -1.72
C TYR A 78 0.88 14.49 -2.89
N LEU A 79 0.16 14.13 -3.96
CA LEU A 79 0.76 13.70 -5.21
C LEU A 79 1.23 14.91 -6.01
N HIS A 80 2.50 14.91 -6.41
CA HIS A 80 3.04 15.95 -7.28
C HIS A 80 2.47 15.82 -8.70
N ASN A 81 2.25 16.96 -9.36
CA ASN A 81 1.66 17.00 -10.71
C ASN A 81 2.59 16.47 -11.81
N HIS A 82 3.88 16.30 -11.50
CA HIS A 82 4.88 15.79 -12.43
C HIS A 82 5.43 14.46 -11.97
N LEU A 83 5.73 13.60 -12.95
CA LEU A 83 6.46 12.36 -12.75
C LEU A 83 7.97 12.64 -12.55
N ASP A 84 8.67 11.70 -11.95
CA ASP A 84 10.13 11.74 -11.91
C ASP A 84 10.76 11.43 -13.28
N VAL A 85 12.09 11.49 -13.37
CA VAL A 85 12.85 11.22 -14.59
C VAL A 85 12.68 9.80 -15.14
N TYR A 86 12.11 8.89 -14.35
CA TYR A 86 11.79 7.51 -14.71
C TYR A 86 10.29 7.29 -14.97
N GLY A 87 9.49 8.36 -14.99
CA GLY A 87 8.04 8.29 -15.23
C GLY A 87 7.24 7.78 -14.03
N ARG A 88 7.78 7.84 -12.81
CA ARG A 88 7.08 7.39 -11.59
C ARG A 88 6.37 8.54 -10.90
N SER A 89 5.24 8.24 -10.28
CA SER A 89 4.48 9.17 -9.44
C SER A 89 5.33 9.65 -8.25
N VAL A 90 5.31 10.95 -7.96
CA VAL A 90 6.07 11.53 -6.83
C VAL A 90 5.10 11.93 -5.72
N LEU A 91 5.21 11.30 -4.55
CA LEU A 91 4.49 11.70 -3.35
C LEU A 91 5.37 12.67 -2.54
N ILE A 92 4.84 13.85 -2.24
CA ILE A 92 5.48 14.84 -1.36
C ILE A 92 4.90 14.67 0.04
N VAL A 93 5.77 14.70 1.06
CA VAL A 93 5.39 14.63 2.48
C VAL A 93 6.00 15.84 3.18
N GLU A 94 5.15 16.72 3.70
CA GLU A 94 5.59 17.92 4.41
C GLU A 94 5.71 17.65 5.90
N ALA A 95 6.89 17.19 6.35
CA ALA A 95 7.13 16.72 7.71
C ALA A 95 6.67 17.71 8.80
N HIS A 96 6.86 19.02 8.58
CA HIS A 96 6.48 20.06 9.54
C HIS A 96 4.96 20.23 9.74
N LYS A 97 4.13 19.59 8.91
CA LYS A 97 2.66 19.57 9.05
C LYS A 97 2.15 18.35 9.84
N HIS A 98 3.01 17.43 10.25
CA HIS A 98 2.62 16.22 11.01
C HIS A 98 2.72 16.51 12.51
N PHE A 99 1.57 16.78 13.14
CA PHE A 99 1.47 17.06 14.58
C PHE A 99 0.78 15.89 15.30
N PRO A 100 1.44 15.27 16.30
CA PRO A 100 0.84 14.18 17.07
C PRO A 100 -0.50 14.57 17.68
N GLY A 101 -1.51 13.70 17.53
CA GLY A 101 -2.83 13.86 18.14
C GLY A 101 -3.85 14.70 17.35
N VAL A 102 -3.46 15.29 16.21
CA VAL A 102 -4.36 16.09 15.36
C VAL A 102 -5.04 15.24 14.28
N CYS A 103 -4.39 14.18 13.79
CA CYS A 103 -4.95 13.25 12.81
C CYS A 103 -4.36 11.84 12.97
N TYR A 104 -5.18 10.85 13.33
CA TYR A 104 -4.73 9.46 13.58
C TYR A 104 -4.12 8.74 12.36
N LEU A 105 -4.23 9.32 11.16
CA LEU A 105 -3.73 8.75 9.91
C LEU A 105 -2.30 9.22 9.55
N ASP A 106 -1.59 9.92 10.44
CA ASP A 106 -0.17 10.29 10.24
C ASP A 106 0.74 9.07 9.95
N LEU A 107 0.38 7.90 10.48
CA LEU A 107 1.11 6.64 10.30
C LEU A 107 0.88 5.95 8.94
N LEU A 108 -0.13 6.39 8.17
CA LEU A 108 -0.59 5.66 6.97
C LEU A 108 0.34 5.88 5.76
N ILE A 109 0.93 7.07 5.65
CA ILE A 109 1.85 7.44 4.56
C ILE A 109 3.20 6.73 4.70
N LEU A 110 3.67 6.52 5.94
CA LEU A 110 4.99 5.93 6.21
C LEU A 110 5.00 4.39 6.19
N SER A 111 3.84 3.74 6.37
CA SER A 111 3.75 2.28 6.48
C SER A 111 3.41 1.56 5.16
N THR A 112 2.79 2.26 4.20
CA THR A 112 2.32 1.68 2.94
C THR A 112 3.26 1.87 1.76
N ILE A 113 4.22 2.79 1.85
CA ILE A 113 5.21 3.02 0.79
C ILE A 113 6.43 2.13 1.06
N PRO A 114 6.84 1.26 0.12
CA PRO A 114 8.10 0.54 0.27
C PRO A 114 9.22 1.56 0.48
N ARG A 115 10.00 1.40 1.55
CA ARG A 115 11.07 2.34 1.97
C ARG A 115 12.01 2.77 0.84
N SER A 116 12.13 1.98 -0.22
CA SER A 116 12.89 2.29 -1.44
C SER A 116 12.30 3.43 -2.30
N SER A 117 11.10 3.92 -1.99
CA SER A 117 10.37 4.92 -2.80
C SER A 117 10.08 6.22 -2.04
N ILE A 118 10.56 6.36 -0.80
CA ILE A 118 10.42 7.60 -0.03
C ILE A 118 11.70 8.42 -0.24
N LEU A 119 11.59 9.47 -1.04
CA LEU A 119 12.59 10.53 -1.09
C LEU A 119 12.18 11.58 -0.05
N PHE A 120 12.95 11.66 1.03
CA PHE A 120 12.90 12.83 1.91
C PHE A 120 13.60 13.96 1.16
N VAL A 121 12.87 15.03 0.90
CA VAL A 121 13.44 16.29 0.43
C VAL A 121 13.40 17.21 1.65
N ASP A 122 14.58 17.60 2.13
CA ASP A 122 14.76 18.52 3.26
C ASP A 122 14.12 19.90 3.00
#